data_AF-A0A354GMW9-F1
#
_entry.id   AF-A0A354GMW9-F1
#
_cell.length_a   1.000
_cell.length_b   1.000
_cell.length_c   1.000
_cell.angle_alpha   90.00
_cell.angle_beta   90.00
_cell.angle_gamma   90.00
#
_symmetry.space_group_name_H-M   'P 1'
#
loop_
_entity.id
_entity.type
_entity.pdbx_description
1 polymer ?
#
loop_
_entity_poly.entity_id
_entity_poly.type
_entity_poly.pdbx_seq_one_letter_code
_entity_poly.pdbx_strand_id
1 'polypeptide(L)' 'DNEPHNKLTEAKWNEVIPPVLAEVRKTNPTRPVIVGPAMWNGIGSLRKLKLPDDPNLIVTVHYYSPFEFTHQGAEFA' A
#
# COMPACT_ATOMS: atom_id res chain seq x y z
N ASP A 1 -5.96 0.80 -1.27
CA ASP A 1 -5.65 0.63 -2.70
C ASP A 1 -4.72 -0.56 -2.82
N ASN A 2 -4.96 -1.45 -3.78
CA ASN A 2 -4.23 -2.71 -3.92
C ASN A 2 -2.81 -2.48 -4.42
N GLU A 3 -2.60 -1.56 -5.36
CA GLU A 3 -1.28 -1.32 -5.95
C GLU A 3 -1.15 0.17 -6.28
N PRO A 4 -0.88 1.05 -5.31
CA PRO A 4 -0.74 2.46 -5.60
C PRO A 4 0.46 2.70 -6.53
N HIS A 5 0.23 3.27 -7.70
CA HIS A 5 1.29 3.52 -8.69
C HIS A 5 1.04 4.80 -9.52
N ASN A 6 1.97 5.13 -10.43
CA ASN A 6 1.93 6.30 -11.30
C ASN A 6 1.79 7.64 -10.53
N LYS A 7 0.60 8.24 -10.56
CA LYS A 7 0.33 9.55 -9.94
C LYS A 7 0.21 9.46 -8.42
N LEU A 8 -0.04 8.28 -7.87
CA LEU A 8 0.02 8.00 -6.44
C LEU A 8 1.48 7.75 -6.05
N THR A 9 2.26 8.83 -6.04
CA THR A 9 3.64 8.81 -5.56
C THR A 9 3.68 8.46 -4.08
N GLU A 10 4.84 8.08 -3.56
CA GLU A 10 5.02 7.76 -2.14
C GLU A 10 4.58 8.92 -1.22
N ALA A 11 4.87 10.16 -1.61
CA ALA A 11 4.45 11.35 -0.87
C ALA A 11 2.91 11.50 -0.86
N LYS A 12 2.28 11.44 -2.04
CA LYS A 12 0.82 11.56 -2.16
C LYS A 12 0.09 10.41 -1.48
N TRP A 13 0.63 9.19 -1.56
CA TRP A 13 0.05 8.04 -0.90
C TRP A 13 0.06 8.20 0.62
N ASN A 14 1.18 8.67 1.18
CA ASN A 14 1.27 8.98 2.61
C ASN A 14 0.34 10.11 3.07
N GLU A 15 -0.07 11.02 2.16
CA GLU A 15 -1.10 12.04 2.45
C GLU A 15 -2.53 11.46 2.42
N VAL A 16 -2.78 10.44 1.60
CA VAL A 16 -4.10 9.81 1.43
C VAL A 16 -4.45 8.86 2.58
N ILE A 17 -3.48 8.12 3.12
CA ILE A 17 -3.73 7.09 4.15
C ILE A 17 -4.47 7.65 5.39
N PRO A 18 -4.01 8.74 6.04
CA PRO A 18 -4.63 9.22 7.28
C PRO A 18 -6.12 9.61 7.15
N PRO A 19 -6.56 10.45 6.19
CA PRO A 19 -7.97 10.82 6.08
C PRO A 19 -8.87 9.64 5.70
N VAL A 20 -8.38 8.70 4.88
CA VAL A 20 -9.15 7.49 4.53
C VAL A 20 -9.31 6.58 5.75
N LEU A 21 -8.24 6.36 6.52
CA LEU A 21 -8.31 5.58 7.76
C LEU A 21 -9.25 6.22 8.77
N ALA A 22 -9.20 7.55 8.93
CA ALA A 22 -10.08 8.29 9.82
C ALA A 22 -11.57 8.08 9.47
N GLU A 23 -11.92 8.07 8.18
CA GLU A 23 -13.29 7.79 7.73
C GLU A 23 -13.73 6.37 8.10
N VAL A 24 -12.88 5.37 7.87
CA VAL A 24 -13.15 3.98 8.23
C VAL A 24 -13.40 3.84 9.74
N ARG A 25 -12.59 4.53 10.57
CA ARG A 25 -12.66 4.44 12.03
C ARG A 25 -13.93 5.03 12.63
N LYS A 26 -14.67 5.89 11.93
CA LYS A 26 -15.97 6.41 12.39
C LYS A 26 -17.00 5.30 12.66
N THR A 27 -16.98 4.23 11.86
CA THR A 27 -17.94 3.12 11.96
C THR A 27 -17.29 1.77 12.24
N ASN A 28 -15.97 1.65 12.08
CA ASN A 28 -15.20 0.42 12.27
C ASN A 28 -13.96 0.67 13.16
N PRO A 29 -14.15 1.00 14.46
CA PRO A 29 -13.08 1.50 15.32
C PRO A 29 -11.95 0.50 15.58
N THR A 30 -12.25 -0.81 15.56
CA THR A 30 -11.29 -1.88 15.87
C THR A 30 -11.04 -2.85 14.72
N ARG A 31 -11.71 -2.67 13.57
CA ARG A 31 -11.54 -3.57 12.43
C ARG A 31 -10.09 -3.50 11.95
N PRO A 32 -9.36 -4.62 11.81
CA PRO A 32 -8.05 -4.61 11.18
C PRO A 32 -8.11 -4.02 9.77
N VAL A 33 -7.19 -3.10 9.46
CA VAL A 33 -7.07 -2.48 8.13
C VAL A 33 -5.73 -2.85 7.53
N ILE A 34 -5.76 -3.37 6.31
CA ILE A 34 -4.56 -3.70 5.55
C ILE A 34 -4.11 -2.45 4.77
N VAL A 35 -2.83 -2.10 4.88
CA VAL A 35 -2.23 -0.96 4.19
C VAL A 35 -0.84 -1.33 3.64
N GLY A 36 -0.58 -1.02 2.38
CA GLY A 36 0.71 -1.27 1.73
C GLY A 36 1.40 0.02 1.28
N PRO A 37 2.67 -0.04 0.87
CA PRO A 37 3.40 1.11 0.34
C PRO A 37 2.93 1.47 -1.08
N ALA A 38 3.38 2.62 -1.58
CA ALA A 38 3.26 2.93 -3.01
C ALA A 38 4.15 1.99 -3.87
N MET A 39 4.20 2.24 -5.18
CA MET A 39 4.97 1.46 -6.14
C MET A 39 4.51 -0.01 -6.20
N TRP A 40 3.23 -0.23 -6.49
CA TRP A 40 2.62 -1.57 -6.58
C TRP A 40 2.78 -2.42 -5.30
N ASN A 41 2.67 -1.79 -4.13
CA ASN A 41 2.98 -2.42 -2.84
C ASN A 41 4.39 -3.03 -2.78
N GLY A 42 5.34 -2.52 -3.57
CA GLY A 42 6.68 -3.06 -3.67
C GLY A 42 7.47 -2.91 -2.36
N ILE A 43 8.16 -3.97 -1.97
CA ILE A 43 8.96 -4.01 -0.72
C ILE A 43 10.01 -2.89 -0.62
N GLY A 44 10.55 -2.43 -1.75
CA GLY A 44 11.54 -1.34 -1.79
C GLY A 44 11.00 0.01 -1.31
N SER A 45 9.69 0.23 -1.43
CA SER A 45 9.02 1.46 -0.98
C SER A 45 8.50 1.35 0.45
N LEU A 46 8.57 0.17 1.09
CA LEU A 46 8.13 -0.04 2.47
C LEU A 46 8.80 0.94 3.45
N ARG A 47 10.11 1.19 3.28
CA ARG A 47 10.87 2.11 4.14
C ARG A 47 10.38 3.58 4.08
N LYS A 48 9.57 3.92 3.09
CA LYS A 48 9.02 5.27 2.89
C LYS A 48 7.54 5.37 3.28
N LEU A 49 6.89 4.25 3.62
CA LEU A 49 5.51 4.23 4.09
C LEU A 49 5.42 4.90 5.45
N LYS A 50 4.49 5.85 5.59
CA LYS A 50 4.18 6.52 6.85
C LYS A 50 2.78 6.12 7.28
N LEU A 51 2.65 5.59 8.49
CA LEU A 51 1.38 5.15 9.05
C LEU A 51 0.94 6.07 10.19
N PRO A 52 -0.36 6.36 10.31
CA PRO A 52 -0.94 6.92 11.53
C PRO A 52 -0.70 5.99 12.72
N ASP A 53 -0.72 6.55 13.93
CA ASP A 53 -0.76 5.76 15.16
C ASP A 53 -2.13 5.08 15.29
N ASP A 54 -2.19 3.80 14.92
CA ASP A 54 -3.40 2.99 14.96
C ASP A 54 -3.01 1.53 15.25
N PRO A 55 -3.52 0.92 16.34
CA PRO A 55 -3.09 -0.41 16.76
C PRO A 55 -3.66 -1.54 15.91
N ASN A 56 -4.58 -1.25 14.98
CA ASN A 56 -5.28 -2.24 14.17
C ASN A 56 -4.87 -2.14 12.68
N LEU A 57 -3.61 -1.81 12.41
CA LEU A 57 -3.03 -1.83 11.06
C LEU A 57 -2.22 -3.09 10.80
N ILE A 58 -2.40 -3.67 9.61
CA ILE A 58 -1.60 -4.78 9.10
C ILE A 58 -0.90 -4.30 7.83
N VAL A 59 0.42 -4.40 7.78
CA VAL A 59 1.20 -4.01 6.60
C VAL A 59 1.25 -5.14 5.58
N THR A 60 1.03 -4.83 4.31
CA THR A 60 1.18 -5.77 3.19
C THR A 60 2.21 -5.30 2.17
N VAL A 61 2.79 -6.25 1.44
CA VAL A 61 3.68 -6.02 0.29
C VAL A 61 3.39 -7.05 -0.81
N HIS A 62 3.63 -6.68 -2.06
CA HIS A 62 3.68 -7.62 -3.17
C HIS A 62 5.15 -7.92 -3.52
N TYR A 63 5.46 -9.18 -3.80
CA TYR A 63 6.82 -9.61 -4.09
C TYR A 63 6.86 -10.54 -5.30
N TYR A 64 7.20 -9.97 -6.45
CA TYR A 64 7.33 -10.66 -7.72
C TYR A 64 8.74 -10.47 -8.31
N SER A 65 9.78 -10.54 -7.48
CA SER A 65 11.17 -10.40 -7.96
C SER A 65 11.76 -11.77 -8.32
N PRO A 66 12.48 -11.92 -9.46
CA PRO A 66 12.70 -10.93 -10.53
C PRO A 66 11.46 -10.75 -11.41
N PHE A 67 11.06 -9.49 -11.68
CA PHE A 67 9.81 -9.20 -12.38
C PHE A 67 9.77 -9.80 -13.79
N GLU A 68 10.87 -9.69 -14.53
CA GLU A 68 11.03 -10.28 -15.87
C GLU A 68 10.84 -11.80 -15.88
N PHE A 69 11.26 -12.49 -14.82
CA PHE A 69 11.07 -13.94 -14.70
C PHE A 69 9.63 -14.29 -14.35
N THR A 70 9.04 -13.61 -13.36
CA THR A 70 7.68 -13.93 -12.90
C THR A 70 6.59 -13.52 -13.88
N HIS A 71 6.89 -12.58 -14.81
CA HIS A 71 5.96 -12.08 -15.82
C HIS A 71 6.39 -12.39 -17.25
N GLN A 72 7.26 -13.38 -17.46
CA GLN A 72 7.64 -13.80 -18.81
C GLN A 72 6.40 -14.22 -19.63
N GLY A 73 6.22 -13.62 -20.81
CA GLY A 73 5.08 -13.88 -21.68
C GLY A 73 3.74 -13.27 -21.23
N ALA A 74 3.71 -12.45 -20.18
CA ALA A 74 2.51 -11.70 -19.83
C ALA A 74 2.32 -10.52 -20.80
N GLU A 75 1.19 -10.48 -21.50
CA GLU A 75 0.87 -9.43 -22.49
C GLU A 75 0.61 -8.05 -21.86
N PHE A 76 0.43 -8.01 -20.54
CA PHE A 76 0.08 -6.82 -19.75
C PHE A 76 1.23 -6.28 -18.91
N ALA A 77 2.39 -6.94 -18.93
CA ALA A 77 3.57 -6.56 -18.15
C ALA A 77 4.32 -5.37 -18.75
#